data_AF-X1QYZ8-F1
#
_entry.id   AF-X1QYZ8-F1
#
_cell.length_a   1.000
_cell.length_b   1.000
_cell.length_c   1.000
_cell.angle_alpha   90.00
_cell.angle_beta   90.00
_cell.angle_gamma   90.00
#
_symmetry.space_group_name_H-M   'P 1'
#
loop_
_entity.id
_entity.type
_entity.pdbx_description
1 polymer ?
#
loop_
_entity_poly.entity_id
_entity_poly.type
_entity_poly.pdbx_seq_one_letter_code
_entity_poly.pdbx_strand_id
1 'polypeptide(L)'
;MILKCNYKAKVFFIIILFILFLIVLNIPNIDVLEIKNIDKNEILFQEKIFPGYIFATKIKHSVQLTPVLEFFEIDKNYNILLTKTIIKDLGWG
;
A
#
# COMPACT_ATOMS: atom_id res chain seq x y z
N MET A 1 -5.44 44.99 29.19
CA MET A 1 -6.57 44.12 29.54
C MET A 1 -6.06 42.69 29.60
N ILE A 2 -5.68 42.22 30.79
CA ILE A 2 -5.12 40.88 30.98
C ILE A 2 -6.29 39.91 30.89
N LEU A 3 -6.37 39.12 29.81
CA LEU A 3 -7.34 38.05 29.65
C LEU A 3 -7.18 37.08 30.83
N LYS A 4 -8.10 37.16 31.79
CA LYS A 4 -8.23 36.24 32.91
C LYS A 4 -8.68 34.91 32.32
N CYS A 5 -7.70 34.12 31.85
CA CYS A 5 -7.98 32.86 31.19
C CYS A 5 -8.58 31.90 32.22
N ASN A 6 -9.85 31.54 32.01
CA ASN A 6 -10.60 30.71 32.92
C ASN A 6 -9.95 29.32 32.94
N TYR A 7 -9.42 28.89 34.08
CA TYR A 7 -8.67 27.62 34.20
C TYR A 7 -9.49 26.42 33.68
N LYS A 8 -10.82 26.45 33.86
CA LYS A 8 -11.76 25.45 33.30
C LYS A 8 -11.74 25.40 31.76
N ALA A 9 -11.61 26.55 31.10
CA ALA A 9 -11.54 26.63 29.64
C ALA A 9 -10.21 26.08 29.10
N LYS A 10 -9.09 26.31 29.81
CA LYS A 10 -7.80 25.68 29.48
C LYS A 10 -7.84 24.16 29.61
N VAL A 11 -8.42 23.66 30.71
CA VAL A 11 -8.57 22.20 30.93
C VAL A 11 -9.45 21.58 29.85
N PHE A 12 -10.57 22.22 29.51
CA PHE A 12 -11.44 21.76 28.42
C PHE A 12 -10.71 21.71 27.07
N PHE A 13 -9.92 22.73 26.75
CA PHE A 13 -9.12 22.74 25.53
C PHE A 13 -8.07 21.62 25.50
N ILE A 14 -7.41 21.35 26.63
CA ILE A 14 -6.45 20.24 26.75
C ILE A 14 -7.13 18.89 26.55
N ILE A 15 -8.33 18.70 27.10
CA ILE A 15 -9.11 17.46 26.92
C ILE A 15 -9.46 17.26 25.45
N ILE A 16 -9.91 18.30 24.75
CA ILE A 16 -10.21 18.22 23.32
C ILE A 16 -8.95 17.84 22.53
N LEU A 17 -7.82 18.49 22.80
CA LEU A 17 -6.56 18.21 22.13
C LEU A 17 -6.11 16.76 22.38
N PHE A 18 -6.29 16.27 23.61
CA PHE A 18 -5.97 14.90 23.98
C PHE A 18 -6.85 13.88 23.26
N ILE A 19 -8.16 14.15 23.16
CA ILE A 19 -9.08 13.30 22.39
C ILE A 19 -8.68 13.28 20.91
N LEU A 20 -8.35 14.44 20.33
CA LEU A 20 -7.90 14.54 18.95
C LEU A 20 -6.62 13.73 18.71
N PHE A 21 -5.68 13.82 19.66
CA PHE A 21 -4.44 13.04 19.63
C PHE A 21 -4.70 11.53 19.66
N LEU A 22 -5.61 11.06 20.52
CA LEU A 22 -5.99 9.64 20.56
C LEU A 22 -6.66 9.16 19.26
N ILE A 23 -7.43 10.02 18.58
CA ILE A 23 -8.04 9.69 17.28
C ILE A 23 -6.96 9.48 16.22
N VAL A 24 -5.97 10.39 16.15
CA VAL A 24 -4.86 10.28 15.18
C VAL A 24 -4.02 9.02 15.42
N LEU A 25 -3.81 8.64 16.70
CA LEU A 25 -3.10 7.41 17.04
C LEU A 25 -3.82 6.12 16.64
N ASN A 26 -5.15 6.16 16.44
CA ASN A 26 -5.96 4.99 16.07
C ASN A 26 -6.17 4.83 14.56
N ILE A 27 -5.47 5.60 13.72
CA ILE A 27 -5.55 5.40 12.27
C ILE A 27 -4.91 4.04 11.93
N PRO A 28 -5.66 3.07 11.39
CA PRO A 28 -5.11 1.77 11.06
C PRO A 28 -4.12 1.91 9.90
N ASN A 29 -2.97 1.26 10.01
CA ASN A 29 -2.09 1.06 8.87
C ASN A 29 -2.77 0.08 7.91
N ILE A 30 -2.86 0.46 6.64
CA ILE A 30 -3.45 -0.35 5.58
C ILE A 30 -2.35 -0.67 4.59
N ASP A 31 -2.01 -1.94 4.47
CA ASP A 31 -1.04 -2.42 3.49
C ASP A 31 -1.67 -2.40 2.09
N VAL A 32 -0.91 -1.88 1.14
CA VAL A 32 -1.36 -1.68 -0.24
C VAL A 32 -0.29 -2.16 -1.21
N LEU A 33 -0.73 -2.81 -2.28
CA LEU A 33 0.09 -3.07 -3.46
C LEU A 33 0.05 -1.82 -4.34
N GLU A 34 1.21 -1.22 -4.60
CA GLU A 34 1.35 -0.02 -5.40
C GLU A 34 2.18 -0.30 -6.67
N ILE A 35 1.70 0.15 -7.82
CA ILE A 35 2.48 0.25 -9.04
C ILE A 35 2.77 1.71 -9.29
N LYS A 36 4.05 2.07 -9.31
CA LYS A 36 4.50 3.46 -9.40
C LYS A 36 5.42 3.67 -10.58
N ASN A 37 5.23 4.77 -11.28
CA ASN A 37 6.23 5.33 -12.19
C ASN A 37 7.28 6.07 -11.36
N ILE A 38 8.49 5.51 -11.28
CA ILE A 38 9.59 6.05 -10.47
C ILE A 38 10.05 7.40 -11.02
N ASP A 39 10.13 7.55 -12.34
CA ASP A 39 10.64 8.77 -13.00
C ASP A 39 9.69 9.97 -12.82
N LYS A 40 8.38 9.71 -12.86
CA LYS A 40 7.34 10.74 -12.73
C LYS A 40 6.78 10.87 -11.31
N ASN A 41 7.24 10.03 -10.38
CA ASN A 41 6.73 9.91 -9.02
C ASN A 41 5.19 9.75 -8.97
N GLU A 42 4.62 9.04 -9.96
CA GLU A 42 3.18 8.91 -10.17
C GLU A 42 2.72 7.50 -9.81
N ILE A 43 1.66 7.40 -8.99
CA ILE A 43 1.02 6.12 -8.67
C ILE A 43 0.09 5.76 -9.83
N LEU A 44 0.38 4.65 -10.51
CA LEU A 44 -0.39 4.16 -11.66
C LEU A 44 -1.51 3.21 -11.22
N PHE A 45 -1.29 2.49 -10.12
CA PHE A 45 -2.24 1.55 -9.56
C PHE A 45 -2.01 1.38 -8.07
N GLN A 46 -3.09 1.21 -7.31
CA GLN A 46 -3.02 0.93 -5.89
C GLN A 46 -4.21 0.06 -5.49
N GLU A 47 -3.95 -1.03 -4.76
CA GLU A 47 -4.99 -1.90 -4.22
C GLU A 47 -4.66 -2.32 -2.79
N LYS A 48 -5.68 -2.50 -1.95
CA LYS A 48 -5.50 -3.02 -0.60
C LYS A 48 -5.17 -4.51 -0.66
N ILE A 49 -4.19 -4.94 0.13
CA ILE A 49 -3.76 -6.34 0.18
C ILE A 49 -3.86 -6.90 1.59
N PHE A 50 -3.96 -8.22 1.66
CA PHE A 50 -4.02 -8.98 2.90
C PHE A 50 -3.15 -10.25 2.74
N PRO A 51 -2.70 -10.89 3.84
CA PRO A 51 -2.03 -12.18 3.75
C PRO A 51 -2.88 -13.22 2.99
N GLY A 52 -2.26 -13.92 2.05
CA GLY A 52 -2.91 -14.85 1.12
C GLY A 52 -3.53 -14.18 -0.11
N TYR A 53 -3.39 -12.86 -0.27
CA TYR A 53 -3.80 -12.17 -1.49
C TYR A 53 -2.94 -12.63 -2.68
N ILE A 54 -3.58 -12.97 -3.79
CA ILE A 54 -2.93 -13.50 -4.99
C ILE A 54 -3.16 -12.52 -6.13
N PHE A 55 -2.09 -12.18 -6.85
CA PHE A 55 -2.16 -11.37 -8.05
C PHE A 55 -1.24 -11.92 -9.14
N ALA A 56 -1.41 -11.44 -10.36
CA ALA A 56 -0.56 -11.83 -11.48
C ALA A 56 -0.13 -10.62 -12.30
N THR A 57 1.11 -10.64 -12.77
CA THR A 57 1.61 -9.70 -13.76
C THR A 57 1.58 -10.35 -15.14
N LYS A 58 1.28 -9.55 -16.16
CA LYS A 58 1.39 -9.95 -17.56
C LYS A 58 2.42 -9.06 -18.23
N ILE A 59 3.62 -9.57 -18.38
CA ILE A 59 4.74 -8.83 -18.93
C ILE A 59 4.91 -9.24 -20.39
N LYS A 60 4.94 -8.25 -21.29
CA LYS A 60 5.33 -8.45 -22.68
C LYS A 60 6.75 -7.92 -22.83
N HIS A 61 7.72 -8.82 -23.02
CA HIS A 61 9.09 -8.42 -23.29
C HIS A 61 9.21 -7.86 -24.72
N SER A 62 10.07 -6.85 -24.91
CA SER A 62 10.29 -6.25 -26.22
C SER A 62 10.99 -7.19 -27.20
N VAL A 63 11.84 -8.10 -26.69
CA VAL A 63 12.63 -9.05 -27.48
C VAL A 63 11.85 -10.36 -27.70
N GLN A 64 11.25 -10.88 -26.63
CA GLN A 64 10.41 -12.07 -26.68
C GLN A 64 8.96 -11.61 -26.78
N LEU A 65 8.41 -11.59 -28.00
CA LEU A 65 7.02 -11.16 -28.27
C LEU A 65 5.96 -11.98 -27.53
N THR A 66 6.38 -13.05 -26.85
CA THR A 66 5.53 -13.94 -26.09
C THR A 66 5.29 -13.41 -24.67
N PRO A 67 4.03 -13.27 -24.23
CA PRO A 67 3.74 -12.79 -22.89
C PRO A 67 4.20 -13.79 -21.83
N VAL A 68 4.81 -13.26 -20.77
CA VAL A 68 5.13 -13.98 -19.54
C VAL A 68 4.07 -13.63 -18.51
N LEU A 69 3.48 -14.66 -17.89
CA LEU A 69 2.55 -14.51 -16.77
C LEU A 69 3.25 -14.96 -15.50
N GLU A 70 3.39 -14.06 -14.54
CA GLU A 70 3.95 -14.35 -13.22
C GLU A 70 2.84 -14.23 -12.19
N PHE A 71 2.70 -15.22 -11.31
CA PHE A 71 1.72 -15.25 -10.24
C PHE A 71 2.43 -15.07 -8.91
N PHE A 72 1.87 -14.21 -8.08
CA PHE A 72 2.42 -13.83 -6.79
C PHE A 72 1.41 -14.04 -5.67
N GLU A 73 1.90 -14.36 -4.49
CA GLU A 73 1.13 -14.46 -3.26
C GLU A 73 1.77 -13.58 -2.18
N ILE A 74 0.93 -12.88 -1.41
CA ILE A 74 1.37 -12.12 -0.23
C ILE A 74 1.43 -13.07 0.96
N ASP A 75 2.62 -13.27 1.54
CA ASP A 75 2.79 -14.14 2.70
C ASP A 75 2.26 -13.49 4.01
N LYS A 76 2.35 -14.22 5.12
CA LYS A 76 1.92 -13.73 6.45
C LYS A 76 2.73 -12.53 6.96
N ASN A 77 3.90 -12.31 6.41
CA ASN A 77 4.81 -11.23 6.76
C ASN A 77 4.76 -10.10 5.71
N TYR A 78 3.76 -10.11 4.82
CA TYR A 78 3.60 -9.16 3.72
C TYR A 78 4.74 -9.15 2.68
N ASN A 79 5.51 -10.24 2.57
CA ASN A 79 6.44 -10.44 1.48
C ASN A 79 5.70 -10.89 0.22
N ILE A 80 6.19 -10.47 -0.94
CA ILE A 80 5.69 -10.91 -2.24
C ILE A 80 6.45 -12.18 -2.64
N LEU A 81 5.74 -13.31 -2.73
CA LEU A 81 6.29 -14.60 -3.15
C LEU A 81 5.90 -14.92 -4.59
N LEU A 82 6.86 -15.19 -5.46
CA LEU A 82 6.60 -15.72 -6.81
C LEU A 82 6.22 -17.21 -6.70
N THR A 83 4.98 -17.55 -7.04
CA THR A 83 4.47 -18.92 -6.90
C THR A 83 4.47 -19.69 -8.21
N LYS A 84 4.27 -19.00 -9.34
CA LYS A 84 4.21 -19.63 -10.66
C LYS A 84 4.63 -18.68 -11.75
N THR A 85 5.39 -19.19 -12.72
CA THR A 85 5.68 -18.50 -13.98
C THR A 85 5.16 -19.34 -15.13
N ILE A 86 4.37 -18.73 -16.01
CA ILE A 86 3.90 -19.35 -17.25
C ILE A 86 4.52 -18.58 -18.41
N ILE A 87 5.37 -19.27 -19.16
CA ILE A 87 5.96 -18.77 -20.39
C ILE A 87 5.31 -19.57 -21.52
N LYS A 88 4.75 -18.87 -22.50
CA LYS A 88 4.38 -19.53 -23.74
C LYS A 88 5.67 -19.66 -24.56
N ASP A 89 6.10 -20.88 -24.81
CA ASP A 89 7.18 -21.14 -25.76
C ASP A 89 6.57 -21.19 -27.18
N LEU A 90 7.23 -20.56 -28.15
CA LEU A 90 6.84 -20.63 -29.57
C LEU A 90 7.56 -21.76 -30.30
N GLY A 91 8.34 -22.60 -29.59
CA GLY A 91 8.89 -23.84 -30.13
C GLY A 91 10.01 -23.61 -31.13
N TRP A 92 10.95 -22.71 -30.82
CA TRP A 92 12.18 -22.57 -31.61
C TRP A 92 13.23 -23.50 -31.00
N GLY A 93 13.21 -24.75 -31.49
CA GLY A 93 14.33 -25.69 -31.38
C GLY A 93 15.39 -25.43 -32.44
#